data_AF-A0AAN6RUZ7-F1
#
_entry.id   AF-A0AAN6RUZ7-F1
#
_cell.length_a   1.000
_cell.length_b   1.000
_cell.length_c   1.000
_cell.angle_alpha   90.00
_cell.angle_beta   90.00
_cell.angle_gamma   90.00
#
_symmetry.space_group_name_H-M   'P 1'
#
loop_
_entity.id
_entity.type
_entity.pdbx_description
1 polymer ?
#
loop_
_entity_poly.entity_id
_entity_poly.type
_entity_poly.pdbx_seq_one_letter_code
_entity_poly.pdbx_strand_id
1 'polypeptide(L)'
;MDPGLQFGFLYDLLVGEGRVWDFRDLLLAVVSSLGWEAASERFFGPASDAEVIDTILNDWERPGFDEGSTLGLLDLFTSLILQDPRRHLKSRNALLLREAEALVGSIRSNQDHQDLMRSRPFVQFLLARAALELDPPPPDSWRRQGLRGMFLYQGPGIHLPIYVPGRDGKTPGWETLFSQSTPEQRRAVEVAAGMAHHLGDHRLHAQALKLLILQSEKPLAAIGALGDLQNKVQGDRQGYFSTNLSGYLVVSTQDERRELLRLLELPEGASTSLAFEALNSKSLRWAWAVIRVFLIASAAGEGHSGAVAAAYFDDDLAGIDLSDLNPRVKEFSREELGIEEEEP
;
A
#
# COMPACT_ATOMS: atom_id res chain seq x y z
N MET A 1 -21.11 29.41 -5.42
CA MET A 1 -21.71 28.28 -4.69
C MET A 1 -20.60 27.66 -3.88
N ASP A 2 -20.79 27.52 -2.57
CA ASP A 2 -19.82 26.84 -1.72
C ASP A 2 -19.76 25.36 -2.13
N PRO A 3 -18.61 24.82 -2.54
CA PRO A 3 -18.51 23.43 -2.95
C PRO A 3 -18.80 22.44 -1.81
N GLY A 4 -18.80 22.85 -0.53
CA GLY A 4 -19.32 22.01 0.57
C GLY A 4 -20.84 21.77 0.51
N LEU A 5 -21.61 22.77 0.05
CA LEU A 5 -23.07 22.64 -0.12
C LEU A 5 -23.48 21.62 -1.20
N GLN A 6 -22.56 21.27 -2.11
CA GLN A 6 -22.84 20.32 -3.20
C GLN A 6 -22.68 18.86 -2.77
N PHE A 7 -21.73 18.55 -1.89
CA PHE A 7 -21.49 17.18 -1.44
C PHE A 7 -22.52 16.71 -0.40
N GLY A 8 -22.90 17.57 0.55
CA GLY A 8 -23.98 17.26 1.50
C GLY A 8 -25.31 16.99 0.80
N PHE A 9 -25.70 17.84 -0.17
CA PHE A 9 -26.91 17.61 -0.97
C PHE A 9 -26.86 16.29 -1.77
N LEU A 10 -25.70 15.96 -2.35
CA LEU A 10 -25.52 14.71 -3.08
C LEU A 10 -25.61 13.50 -2.16
N TYR A 11 -25.08 13.60 -0.94
CA TYR A 11 -25.22 12.57 0.09
C TYR A 11 -26.71 12.33 0.43
N ASP A 12 -27.45 13.39 0.74
CA ASP A 12 -28.88 13.29 1.07
C ASP A 12 -29.69 12.64 -0.06
N LEU A 13 -29.38 12.98 -1.32
CA LEU A 13 -30.02 12.38 -2.49
C LEU A 13 -29.74 10.87 -2.56
N LEU A 14 -28.48 10.46 -2.38
CA LEU A 14 -28.10 9.05 -2.43
C LEU A 14 -28.79 8.26 -1.32
N VAL A 15 -28.81 8.79 -0.09
CA VAL A 15 -29.53 8.21 1.06
C VAL A 15 -31.00 8.00 0.72
N GLY A 16 -31.66 9.05 0.22
CA GLY A 16 -33.08 8.99 -0.18
C GLY A 16 -33.37 7.94 -1.25
N GLU A 17 -32.42 7.67 -2.15
CA GLU A 17 -32.55 6.69 -3.22
C GLU A 17 -32.10 5.26 -2.84
N GLY A 18 -31.56 5.03 -1.64
CA GLY A 18 -31.06 3.69 -1.28
C GLY A 18 -29.73 3.32 -1.98
N ARG A 19 -28.94 4.31 -2.43
CA ARG A 19 -27.76 4.14 -3.29
C ARG A 19 -26.43 4.09 -2.52
N VAL A 20 -26.33 3.18 -1.55
CA VAL A 20 -25.14 3.03 -0.68
C VAL A 20 -23.86 2.76 -1.49
N TRP A 21 -23.95 1.99 -2.58
CA TRP A 21 -22.81 1.62 -3.42
C TRP A 21 -22.24 2.82 -4.18
N ASP A 22 -23.11 3.69 -4.69
CA ASP A 22 -22.69 4.92 -5.35
C ASP A 22 -22.09 5.91 -4.35
N PHE A 23 -22.66 6.01 -3.15
CA PHE A 23 -22.07 6.81 -2.07
C PHE A 23 -20.69 6.27 -1.68
N ARG A 24 -20.55 4.94 -1.57
CA ARG A 24 -19.27 4.28 -1.28
C ARG A 24 -18.21 4.66 -2.32
N ASP A 25 -18.53 4.57 -3.61
CA ASP A 25 -17.58 4.88 -4.68
C ASP A 25 -17.18 6.35 -4.67
N LEU A 26 -18.18 7.22 -4.49
CA LEU A 26 -17.97 8.66 -4.41
C LEU A 26 -17.09 9.03 -3.22
N LEU A 27 -17.40 8.56 -2.01
CA LEU A 27 -16.64 8.88 -0.81
C LEU A 27 -15.19 8.41 -0.94
N LEU A 28 -14.97 7.18 -1.41
CA LEU A 28 -13.61 6.65 -1.61
C LEU A 28 -12.83 7.44 -2.65
N ALA A 29 -13.46 7.91 -3.72
CA ALA A 29 -12.83 8.77 -4.71
C ALA A 29 -12.42 10.12 -4.09
N VAL A 30 -13.32 10.76 -3.34
CA VAL A 30 -13.04 12.05 -2.67
C VAL A 30 -11.95 11.91 -1.62
N VAL A 31 -11.99 10.86 -0.78
CA VAL A 31 -10.95 10.54 0.20
C VAL A 31 -9.61 10.26 -0.48
N SER A 32 -9.61 9.61 -1.66
CA SER A 32 -8.38 9.38 -2.44
C SER A 32 -7.73 10.67 -2.91
N SER A 33 -8.53 11.69 -3.23
CA SER A 33 -8.04 12.97 -3.76
C SER A 33 -7.71 13.98 -2.67
N LEU A 34 -8.51 14.06 -1.61
CA LEU A 34 -8.44 15.13 -0.61
C LEU A 34 -7.95 14.65 0.77
N GLY A 35 -7.90 13.34 1.01
CA GLY A 35 -7.75 12.78 2.34
C GLY A 35 -9.07 12.75 3.12
N TRP A 36 -9.06 12.04 4.25
CA TRP A 36 -10.26 11.81 5.05
C TRP A 36 -10.83 13.08 5.67
N GLU A 37 -10.00 13.89 6.33
CA GLU A 37 -10.44 15.07 7.08
C GLU A 37 -11.17 16.07 6.18
N ALA A 38 -10.59 16.38 5.01
CA ALA A 38 -11.22 17.25 4.03
C ALA A 38 -12.45 16.62 3.38
N ALA A 39 -12.46 15.31 3.14
CA ALA A 39 -13.62 14.62 2.59
C ALA A 39 -14.79 14.63 3.58
N SER A 40 -14.55 14.27 4.85
CA SER A 40 -15.59 14.24 5.88
C SER A 40 -16.19 15.62 6.10
N GLU A 41 -15.37 16.67 6.17
CA GLU A 41 -15.86 18.05 6.29
C GLU A 41 -16.75 18.46 5.09
N ARG A 42 -16.44 18.00 3.88
CA ARG A 42 -17.23 18.33 2.67
C ARG A 42 -18.61 17.67 2.67
N PHE A 43 -18.72 16.44 3.15
CA PHE A 43 -19.99 15.71 3.19
C PHE A 43 -20.83 16.05 4.42
N PHE A 44 -20.19 16.19 5.58
CA PHE A 44 -20.88 16.20 6.88
C PHE A 44 -20.66 17.50 7.67
N GLY A 45 -19.83 18.42 7.16
CA GLY A 45 -19.43 19.61 7.89
C GLY A 45 -18.46 19.31 9.05
N PRO A 46 -18.27 20.26 9.98
CA PRO A 46 -17.38 20.08 11.12
C PRO A 46 -17.98 19.08 12.11
N ALA A 47 -17.62 17.81 11.97
CA ALA A 47 -18.05 16.70 12.81
C ALA A 47 -16.86 15.81 13.19
N SER A 48 -16.96 15.14 14.34
CA SER A 48 -15.98 14.13 14.74
C SER A 48 -16.13 12.85 13.91
N ASP A 49 -15.06 12.05 13.84
CA ASP A 49 -15.09 10.75 13.13
C ASP A 49 -16.22 9.85 13.61
N ALA A 50 -16.50 9.84 14.93
CA ALA A 50 -17.59 9.06 15.51
C ALA A 50 -18.96 9.55 15.01
N GLU A 51 -19.20 10.86 15.04
CA GLU A 51 -20.46 11.44 14.55
C GLU A 51 -20.68 11.18 13.06
N VAL A 52 -19.62 11.26 12.25
CA VAL A 52 -19.68 10.94 10.81
C VAL A 52 -20.03 9.48 10.58
N ILE A 53 -19.34 8.55 11.26
CA ILE A 53 -19.58 7.12 11.11
C ILE A 53 -20.99 6.75 11.58
N ASP A 54 -21.42 7.29 12.73
CA ASP A 54 -22.76 7.08 13.26
C ASP A 54 -23.83 7.64 12.32
N THR A 55 -23.60 8.80 11.70
CA THR A 55 -24.52 9.38 10.70
C THR A 55 -24.68 8.44 9.50
N ILE A 56 -23.56 7.98 8.93
CA ILE A 56 -23.58 7.04 7.81
C ILE A 56 -24.33 5.76 8.20
N LEU A 57 -24.05 5.17 9.36
CA LEU A 57 -24.76 3.96 9.81
C LEU A 57 -26.27 4.20 9.91
N ASN A 58 -26.69 5.23 10.63
CA ASN A 58 -28.11 5.48 10.90
C ASN A 58 -28.91 5.82 9.63
N ASP A 59 -28.28 6.46 8.65
CA ASP A 59 -28.94 6.85 7.40
C ASP A 59 -29.20 5.66 6.46
N TRP A 60 -28.38 4.61 6.56
CA TRP A 60 -28.45 3.42 5.71
C TRP A 60 -29.01 2.18 6.41
N GLU A 61 -29.02 2.15 7.75
CA GLU A 61 -29.67 1.09 8.52
C GLU A 61 -31.19 1.22 8.46
N ARG A 62 -31.85 0.20 7.92
CA ARG A 62 -33.31 0.11 7.84
C ARG A 62 -33.85 -0.89 8.86
N PRO A 63 -35.14 -0.79 9.28
CA PRO A 63 -35.76 -1.81 10.10
C PRO A 63 -35.77 -3.17 9.39
N GLY A 64 -35.00 -4.13 9.91
CA GLY A 64 -34.82 -5.46 9.32
C GLY A 64 -33.49 -5.62 8.60
N PHE A 65 -33.12 -6.87 8.30
CA PHE A 65 -31.86 -7.14 7.60
C PHE A 65 -32.00 -6.77 6.11
N ASP A 66 -31.33 -5.70 5.70
CA ASP A 66 -31.17 -5.35 4.28
C ASP A 66 -29.78 -5.76 3.80
N GLU A 67 -29.72 -6.79 2.95
CA GLU A 67 -28.48 -7.35 2.42
C GLU A 67 -27.66 -6.28 1.68
N GLY A 68 -28.32 -5.49 0.83
CA GLY A 68 -27.66 -4.49 -0.02
C GLY A 68 -26.97 -3.40 0.79
N SER A 69 -27.67 -2.82 1.78
CA SER A 69 -27.10 -1.81 2.67
C SER A 69 -26.03 -2.38 3.58
N THR A 70 -26.25 -3.58 4.15
CA THR A 70 -25.28 -4.24 5.03
C THR A 70 -23.96 -4.51 4.31
N LEU A 71 -24.01 -5.07 3.10
CA LEU A 71 -22.82 -5.35 2.29
C LEU A 71 -22.16 -4.06 1.77
N GLY A 72 -22.96 -3.06 1.40
CA GLY A 72 -22.45 -1.76 0.94
C GLY A 72 -21.70 -1.00 2.04
N LEU A 73 -22.25 -0.97 3.26
CA LEU A 73 -21.60 -0.38 4.43
C LEU A 73 -20.34 -1.16 4.82
N LEU A 74 -20.40 -2.50 4.79
CA LEU A 74 -19.24 -3.34 5.06
C LEU A 74 -18.11 -3.07 4.05
N ASP A 75 -18.43 -2.96 2.75
CA ASP A 75 -17.46 -2.61 1.72
C ASP A 75 -16.89 -1.20 1.95
N LEU A 76 -17.73 -0.21 2.26
CA LEU A 76 -17.32 1.16 2.51
C LEU A 76 -16.29 1.24 3.65
N PHE A 77 -16.62 0.70 4.82
CA PHE A 77 -15.75 0.79 6.00
C PHE A 77 -14.44 0.03 5.81
N THR A 78 -14.51 -1.17 5.25
CA THR A 78 -13.31 -1.98 5.01
C THR A 78 -12.44 -1.38 3.90
N SER A 79 -13.03 -0.76 2.88
CA SER A 79 -12.29 -0.06 1.84
C SER A 79 -11.59 1.19 2.36
N LEU A 80 -12.23 1.98 3.24
CA LEU A 80 -11.60 3.13 3.89
C LEU A 80 -10.39 2.72 4.75
N ILE A 81 -10.51 1.61 5.49
CA ILE A 81 -9.40 1.02 6.25
C ILE A 81 -8.27 0.60 5.32
N LEU A 82 -8.57 -0.17 4.27
CA LEU A 82 -7.57 -0.69 3.34
C LEU A 82 -6.91 0.39 2.49
N GLN A 83 -7.60 1.51 2.27
CA GLN A 83 -7.05 2.68 1.58
C GLN A 83 -6.02 3.41 2.44
N ASP A 84 -6.22 3.53 3.74
CA ASP A 84 -5.20 4.14 4.62
C ASP A 84 -5.16 3.44 5.99
N PRO A 85 -4.42 2.32 6.11
CA PRO A 85 -4.32 1.57 7.36
C PRO A 85 -3.35 2.22 8.38
N ARG A 86 -2.89 3.46 8.15
CA ARG A 86 -1.79 4.05 8.92
C ARG A 86 -2.18 4.48 10.34
N ARG A 87 -1.15 4.58 11.17
CA ARG A 87 -1.22 4.97 12.59
C ARG A 87 -1.89 6.33 12.87
N HIS A 88 -1.78 7.31 11.97
CA HIS A 88 -2.40 8.62 12.20
C HIS A 88 -3.93 8.59 12.20
N LEU A 89 -4.53 7.61 11.50
CA LEU A 89 -5.98 7.37 11.45
C LEU A 89 -6.39 6.19 12.35
N LYS A 90 -5.55 5.81 13.33
CA LYS A 90 -5.77 4.63 14.17
C LYS A 90 -7.12 4.67 14.89
N SER A 91 -7.50 5.81 15.44
CA SER A 91 -8.78 5.97 16.14
C SER A 91 -9.97 5.76 15.20
N ARG A 92 -9.98 6.44 14.05
CA ARG A 92 -10.99 6.26 13.00
C ARG A 92 -11.06 4.81 12.52
N ASN A 93 -9.93 4.22 12.19
CA ASN A 93 -9.87 2.84 11.67
C ASN A 93 -10.34 1.81 12.70
N ALA A 94 -10.09 2.04 13.99
CA ALA A 94 -10.63 1.21 15.06
C ALA A 94 -12.16 1.32 15.15
N LEU A 95 -12.72 2.52 14.99
CA LEU A 95 -14.18 2.72 14.92
C LEU A 95 -14.78 2.01 13.71
N LEU A 96 -14.25 2.26 12.51
CA LEU A 96 -14.69 1.60 11.28
C LEU A 96 -14.64 0.07 11.39
N LEU A 97 -13.58 -0.49 11.99
CA LEU A 97 -13.46 -1.93 12.19
C LEU A 97 -14.52 -2.45 13.16
N ARG A 98 -14.78 -1.74 14.27
CA ARG A 98 -15.82 -2.10 15.24
C ARG A 98 -17.20 -2.19 14.58
N GLU A 99 -17.54 -1.19 13.77
CA GLU A 99 -18.83 -1.18 13.07
C GLU A 99 -18.89 -2.27 11.98
N ALA A 100 -17.80 -2.50 11.26
CA ALA A 100 -17.70 -3.63 10.33
C ALA A 100 -17.86 -4.99 11.03
N GLU A 101 -17.32 -5.16 12.24
CA GLU A 101 -17.51 -6.36 13.06
C GLU A 101 -18.98 -6.56 13.45
N ALA A 102 -19.70 -5.48 13.77
CA ALA A 102 -21.14 -5.53 14.05
C ALA A 102 -21.94 -5.97 12.81
N LEU A 103 -21.63 -5.41 11.63
CA LEU A 103 -22.24 -5.81 10.36
C LEU A 103 -21.96 -7.28 10.01
N VAL A 104 -20.74 -7.76 10.21
CA VAL A 104 -20.42 -9.19 10.03
C VAL A 104 -21.17 -10.05 11.07
N GLY A 105 -21.31 -9.56 12.30
CA GLY A 105 -22.10 -10.21 13.35
C GLY A 105 -23.56 -10.39 12.96
N SER A 106 -24.17 -9.38 12.33
CA SER A 106 -25.56 -9.45 11.86
C SER A 106 -25.73 -10.47 10.73
N ILE A 107 -24.80 -10.51 9.76
CA ILE A 107 -24.76 -11.52 8.69
C ILE A 107 -24.67 -12.94 9.28
N ARG A 108 -23.75 -13.16 10.23
CA ARG A 108 -23.52 -14.48 10.83
C ARG A 108 -24.70 -14.99 11.66
N SER A 109 -25.45 -14.06 12.28
CA SER A 109 -26.60 -14.39 13.11
C SER A 109 -27.83 -14.77 12.27
N ASN A 110 -27.83 -14.45 10.98
CA ASN A 110 -28.89 -14.76 10.05
C ASN A 110 -28.56 -16.02 9.23
N GLN A 111 -29.19 -17.15 9.55
CA GLN A 111 -28.89 -18.45 8.93
C GLN A 111 -29.12 -18.46 7.41
N ASP A 112 -30.08 -17.66 6.93
CA ASP A 112 -30.43 -17.60 5.51
C ASP A 112 -29.37 -16.86 4.66
N HIS A 113 -28.43 -16.16 5.31
CA HIS A 113 -27.46 -15.28 4.65
C HIS A 113 -25.99 -15.70 4.87
N GLN A 114 -25.74 -16.96 5.24
CA GLN A 114 -24.36 -17.44 5.43
C GLN A 114 -23.52 -17.42 4.14
N ASP A 115 -24.15 -17.54 2.98
CA ASP A 115 -23.46 -17.46 1.68
C ASP A 115 -22.83 -16.07 1.44
N LEU A 116 -23.32 -15.02 2.11
CA LEU A 116 -22.74 -13.68 2.04
C LEU A 116 -21.32 -13.62 2.62
N MET A 117 -20.92 -14.58 3.45
CA MET A 117 -19.52 -14.70 3.88
C MET A 117 -18.58 -15.08 2.73
N ARG A 118 -19.09 -15.41 1.54
CA ARG A 118 -18.28 -15.61 0.32
C ARG A 118 -18.20 -14.38 -0.56
N SER A 119 -18.87 -13.30 -0.17
CA SER A 119 -18.89 -12.04 -0.91
C SER A 119 -17.56 -11.30 -0.81
N ARG A 120 -17.31 -10.44 -1.81
CA ARG A 120 -16.15 -9.55 -1.84
C ARG A 120 -16.03 -8.66 -0.58
N PRO A 121 -17.10 -8.01 -0.05
CA PRO A 121 -17.02 -7.22 1.18
C PRO A 121 -16.55 -8.01 2.40
N PHE A 122 -16.95 -9.29 2.53
CA PHE A 122 -16.47 -10.14 3.61
C PHE A 122 -14.97 -10.47 3.47
N VAL A 123 -14.51 -10.73 2.25
CA VAL A 123 -13.07 -10.94 2.00
C VAL A 123 -12.28 -9.67 2.34
N GLN A 124 -12.78 -8.49 1.95
CA GLN A 124 -12.17 -7.21 2.33
C GLN A 124 -12.13 -7.01 3.85
N PHE A 125 -13.18 -7.40 4.58
CA PHE A 125 -13.20 -7.35 6.04
C PHE A 125 -12.05 -8.15 6.67
N LEU A 126 -11.81 -9.38 6.20
CA LEU A 126 -10.70 -10.20 6.70
C LEU A 126 -9.34 -9.50 6.48
N LEU A 127 -9.14 -8.90 5.29
CA LEU A 127 -7.91 -8.18 5.00
C LEU A 127 -7.79 -6.87 5.78
N ALA A 128 -8.88 -6.11 5.94
CA ALA A 128 -8.91 -4.84 6.68
C ALA A 128 -8.51 -5.06 8.14
N ARG A 129 -9.08 -6.09 8.77
CA ARG A 129 -8.70 -6.48 10.14
C ARG A 129 -7.21 -6.85 10.23
N ALA A 130 -6.72 -7.71 9.34
CA ALA A 130 -5.32 -8.11 9.33
C ALA A 130 -4.36 -6.92 9.07
N ALA A 131 -4.77 -5.96 8.24
CA ALA A 131 -3.97 -4.77 7.94
C ALA A 131 -3.81 -3.85 9.14
N LEU A 132 -4.82 -3.72 10.01
CA LEU A 132 -4.75 -2.89 11.23
C LEU A 132 -3.93 -3.53 12.36
N GLU A 133 -3.73 -4.85 12.30
CA GLU A 133 -2.87 -5.59 13.21
C GLU A 133 -1.39 -5.53 12.79
N LEU A 134 -1.09 -5.08 11.57
CA LEU A 134 0.28 -4.84 11.14
C LEU A 134 0.87 -3.61 11.82
N ASP A 135 2.13 -3.73 12.23
CA ASP A 135 2.89 -2.61 12.72
C ASP A 135 4.04 -2.25 11.76
N PRO A 136 3.74 -1.57 10.63
CA PRO A 136 4.78 -1.28 9.64
C PRO A 136 5.81 -0.28 10.18
N PRO A 137 7.06 -0.32 9.68
CA PRO A 137 8.02 0.73 9.96
C PRO A 137 7.46 2.08 9.48
N PRO A 138 7.70 3.18 10.21
CA PRO A 138 7.22 4.48 9.77
C PRO A 138 7.89 4.85 8.44
N PRO A 139 7.11 5.41 7.49
CA PRO A 139 7.64 5.83 6.21
C PRO A 139 8.59 7.03 6.36
N ASP A 140 9.53 7.14 5.42
CA ASP A 140 10.51 8.22 5.30
C ASP A 140 11.25 8.53 6.61
N SER A 141 11.57 7.49 7.39
CA SER A 141 12.41 7.60 8.57
C SER A 141 13.75 6.91 8.29
N TRP A 142 14.83 7.69 8.32
CA TRP A 142 16.20 7.20 8.08
C TRP A 142 17.08 7.23 9.33
N ARG A 143 16.55 7.70 10.47
CA ARG A 143 17.27 7.80 11.76
C ARG A 143 16.80 6.77 12.80
N ARG A 144 16.48 5.54 12.39
CA ARG A 144 16.20 4.43 13.31
C ARG A 144 17.36 3.45 13.36
N GLN A 145 17.70 3.01 14.58
CA GLN A 145 18.53 1.82 14.86
C GLN A 145 19.96 1.81 14.27
N GLY A 146 20.59 2.98 14.08
CA GLY A 146 21.99 3.03 13.60
C GLY A 146 22.19 2.60 12.14
N LEU A 147 21.09 2.48 11.38
CA LEU A 147 21.10 2.31 9.93
C LEU A 147 21.07 3.69 9.26
N ARG A 148 21.80 3.84 8.15
CA ARG A 148 21.90 5.10 7.37
C ARG A 148 21.04 5.11 6.12
N GLY A 149 20.05 4.22 6.02
CA GLY A 149 19.14 4.14 4.87
C GLY A 149 17.72 4.57 5.18
N MET A 150 16.85 4.58 4.17
CA MET A 150 15.50 5.14 4.24
C MET A 150 14.43 4.16 3.76
N PHE A 151 13.32 4.07 4.49
CA PHE A 151 12.10 3.42 4.00
C PHE A 151 11.27 4.38 3.17
N LEU A 152 10.95 4.00 1.93
CA LEU A 152 10.21 4.86 1.01
C LEU A 152 8.70 4.89 1.29
N TYR A 153 8.14 6.08 1.39
CA TYR A 153 6.70 6.30 1.33
C TYR A 153 6.13 6.04 -0.08
N GLN A 154 5.17 5.12 -0.18
CA GLN A 154 4.55 4.70 -1.45
C GLN A 154 3.11 5.17 -1.62
N GLY A 155 2.65 6.11 -0.79
CA GLY A 155 1.26 6.56 -0.82
C GLY A 155 0.31 5.65 -0.04
N PRO A 156 -1.01 5.97 -0.06
CA PRO A 156 -2.03 5.24 0.67
C PRO A 156 -2.11 3.77 0.25
N GLY A 157 -2.55 2.91 1.16
CA GLY A 157 -2.77 1.49 0.95
C GLY A 157 -1.74 0.57 1.60
N ILE A 158 -1.89 -0.73 1.32
CA ILE A 158 -0.96 -1.78 1.74
C ILE A 158 0.17 -1.86 0.71
N HIS A 159 1.39 -1.63 1.18
CA HIS A 159 2.61 -1.70 0.37
C HIS A 159 3.67 -2.54 1.08
N LEU A 160 4.50 -3.21 0.28
CA LEU A 160 5.70 -3.85 0.79
C LEU A 160 6.75 -2.78 1.09
N PRO A 161 7.51 -2.85 2.18
CA PRO A 161 8.53 -1.84 2.48
C PRO A 161 9.59 -1.84 1.38
N ILE A 162 9.98 -0.65 0.93
CA ILE A 162 11.14 -0.46 0.06
C ILE A 162 12.19 0.25 0.88
N TYR A 163 13.36 -0.35 1.02
CA TYR A 163 14.49 0.22 1.73
C TYR A 163 15.57 0.65 0.75
N VAL A 164 15.98 1.91 0.83
CA VAL A 164 17.08 2.47 0.08
C VAL A 164 18.29 2.61 1.01
N PRO A 165 19.40 1.91 0.74
CA PRO A 165 20.59 1.95 1.58
C PRO A 165 21.29 3.33 1.50
N GLY A 166 21.95 3.73 2.58
CA GLY A 166 22.89 4.86 2.58
C GLY A 166 24.28 4.42 2.14
N ARG A 167 25.26 5.33 2.18
CA ARG A 167 26.67 5.08 1.77
C ARG A 167 27.35 3.87 2.40
N ASP A 168 26.90 3.40 3.56
CA ASP A 168 27.47 2.20 4.21
C ASP A 168 26.96 0.88 3.60
N GLY A 169 25.96 0.95 2.71
CA GLY A 169 25.36 -0.18 2.02
C GLY A 169 24.67 -1.19 2.94
N LYS A 170 24.50 -0.87 4.23
CA LYS A 170 23.89 -1.81 5.17
C LYS A 170 22.39 -1.86 4.91
N THR A 171 21.88 -3.08 4.88
CA THR A 171 20.45 -3.34 4.67
C THR A 171 19.90 -4.03 5.90
N PRO A 172 18.78 -3.57 6.49
CA PRO A 172 18.10 -4.34 7.52
C PRO A 172 17.61 -5.64 6.89
N GLY A 173 17.84 -6.76 7.55
CA GLY A 173 17.23 -8.00 7.11
C GLY A 173 15.71 -7.96 7.26
N TRP A 174 15.00 -8.72 6.43
CA TRP A 174 13.54 -8.85 6.44
C TRP A 174 12.98 -9.22 7.83
N GLU A 175 13.77 -9.94 8.63
CA GLU A 175 13.43 -10.35 9.99
C GLU A 175 13.16 -9.20 10.95
N THR A 176 13.66 -8.00 10.63
CA THR A 176 13.42 -6.80 11.43
C THR A 176 12.08 -6.12 11.10
N LEU A 177 11.41 -6.57 10.03
CA LEU A 177 10.26 -5.88 9.43
C LEU A 177 8.97 -6.70 9.45
N PHE A 178 9.05 -8.03 9.39
CA PHE A 178 7.83 -8.83 9.41
C PHE A 178 7.13 -8.72 10.77
N SER A 179 5.80 -8.67 10.76
CA SER A 179 5.03 -8.67 12.00
C SER A 179 4.85 -10.10 12.51
N GLN A 180 5.06 -10.32 13.80
CA GLN A 180 4.73 -11.60 14.45
C GLN A 180 3.21 -11.73 14.52
N SER A 181 2.58 -12.18 13.44
CA SER A 181 1.16 -12.50 13.41
C SER A 181 0.90 -13.88 14.00
N THR A 182 -0.25 -14.04 14.66
CA THR A 182 -0.67 -15.35 15.16
C THR A 182 -1.02 -16.28 13.98
N PRO A 183 -0.96 -17.62 14.17
CA PRO A 183 -1.38 -18.57 13.15
C PRO A 183 -2.82 -18.35 12.66
N GLU A 184 -3.71 -17.88 13.53
CA GLU A 184 -5.11 -17.58 13.21
C GLU A 184 -5.23 -16.37 12.28
N GLN A 185 -4.47 -15.31 12.54
CA GLN A 185 -4.42 -14.11 11.70
C GLN A 185 -3.90 -14.46 10.31
N ARG A 186 -2.79 -15.20 10.23
CA ARG A 186 -2.25 -15.65 8.95
C ARG A 186 -3.25 -16.50 8.17
N ARG A 187 -3.90 -17.46 8.84
CA ARG A 187 -4.93 -18.30 8.23
C ARG A 187 -6.10 -17.48 7.69
N ALA A 188 -6.53 -16.42 8.38
CA ALA A 188 -7.59 -15.55 7.89
C ALA A 188 -7.20 -14.86 6.57
N VAL A 189 -5.95 -14.41 6.45
CA VAL A 189 -5.42 -13.82 5.22
C VAL A 189 -5.27 -14.87 4.11
N GLU A 190 -4.83 -16.08 4.42
CA GLU A 190 -4.76 -17.19 3.45
C GLU A 190 -6.14 -17.55 2.88
N VAL A 191 -7.16 -17.64 3.75
CA VAL A 191 -8.55 -17.84 3.35
C VAL A 191 -9.01 -16.69 2.45
N ALA A 192 -8.75 -15.45 2.84
CA ALA A 192 -9.10 -14.29 2.04
C ALA A 192 -8.40 -14.27 0.67
N ALA A 193 -7.12 -14.67 0.60
CA ALA A 193 -6.37 -14.78 -0.64
C ALA A 193 -6.99 -15.83 -1.59
N GLY A 194 -7.30 -17.02 -1.07
CA GLY A 194 -7.95 -18.08 -1.83
C GLY A 194 -9.33 -17.69 -2.34
N MET A 195 -10.12 -16.98 -1.52
CA MET A 195 -11.42 -16.47 -1.92
C MET A 195 -11.32 -15.36 -2.97
N ALA A 196 -10.42 -14.40 -2.80
CA ALA A 196 -10.18 -13.34 -3.77
C ALA A 196 -9.75 -13.93 -5.13
N HIS A 197 -8.90 -14.96 -5.12
CA HIS A 197 -8.54 -15.70 -6.33
C HIS A 197 -9.75 -16.39 -6.97
N HIS A 198 -10.58 -17.09 -6.19
CA HIS A 198 -11.79 -17.76 -6.69
C HIS A 198 -12.81 -16.79 -7.29
N LEU A 199 -12.95 -15.60 -6.69
CA LEU A 199 -13.82 -14.53 -7.20
C LEU A 199 -13.27 -13.84 -8.46
N GLY A 200 -12.01 -14.12 -8.85
CA GLY A 200 -11.34 -13.40 -9.93
C GLY A 200 -10.99 -11.95 -9.57
N ASP A 201 -11.08 -11.55 -8.30
CA ASP A 201 -10.70 -10.20 -7.84
C ASP A 201 -9.18 -10.14 -7.67
N HIS A 202 -8.49 -9.89 -8.78
CA HIS A 202 -7.04 -9.80 -8.79
C HIS A 202 -6.49 -8.67 -7.91
N ARG A 203 -7.23 -7.56 -7.76
CA ARG A 203 -6.80 -6.44 -6.93
C ARG A 203 -6.81 -6.83 -5.46
N LEU A 204 -7.89 -7.48 -5.01
CA LEU A 204 -8.00 -7.97 -3.65
C LEU A 204 -7.02 -9.12 -3.37
N HIS A 205 -6.80 -9.99 -4.36
CA HIS A 205 -5.81 -11.05 -4.27
C HIS A 205 -4.39 -10.48 -4.10
N ALA A 206 -4.03 -9.44 -4.84
CA ALA A 206 -2.75 -8.74 -4.68
C ALA A 206 -2.59 -8.13 -3.28
N GLN A 207 -3.65 -7.52 -2.72
CA GLN A 207 -3.63 -7.01 -1.34
C GLN A 207 -3.43 -8.13 -0.31
N ALA A 208 -4.09 -9.27 -0.49
CA ALA A 208 -3.92 -10.43 0.38
C ALA A 208 -2.50 -10.98 0.33
N LEU A 209 -1.91 -11.11 -0.87
CA LEU A 209 -0.52 -11.53 -1.04
C LEU A 209 0.47 -10.56 -0.35
N LYS A 210 0.24 -9.25 -0.44
CA LYS A 210 1.06 -8.26 0.28
C LYS A 210 1.00 -8.47 1.79
N LEU A 211 -0.18 -8.72 2.36
CA LEU A 211 -0.32 -9.03 3.78
C LEU A 211 0.38 -10.34 4.15
N LEU A 212 0.23 -11.41 3.36
CA LEU A 212 0.93 -12.67 3.59
C LEU A 212 2.45 -12.51 3.57
N ILE A 213 2.97 -11.70 2.65
CA ILE A 213 4.40 -11.35 2.59
C ILE A 213 4.83 -10.67 3.90
N LEU A 214 4.12 -9.63 4.33
CA LEU A 214 4.42 -8.86 5.55
C LEU A 214 4.33 -9.69 6.84
N GLN A 215 3.61 -10.81 6.80
CA GLN A 215 3.46 -11.75 7.90
C GLN A 215 4.41 -12.95 7.79
N SER A 216 5.20 -13.08 6.71
CA SER A 216 6.05 -14.25 6.44
C SER A 216 7.49 -14.02 6.85
N GLU A 217 8.08 -15.01 7.49
CA GLU A 217 9.53 -15.07 7.75
C GLU A 217 10.32 -15.30 6.45
N LYS A 218 9.73 -16.01 5.48
CA LYS A 218 10.35 -16.37 4.20
C LYS A 218 9.48 -15.90 3.04
N PRO A 219 9.53 -14.60 2.69
CA PRO A 219 8.57 -14.00 1.78
C PRO A 219 8.85 -14.25 0.29
N LEU A 220 10.04 -14.75 -0.10
CA LEU A 220 10.48 -14.83 -1.50
C LEU A 220 9.46 -15.50 -2.44
N ALA A 221 8.89 -16.63 -2.04
CA ALA A 221 7.90 -17.33 -2.85
C ALA A 221 6.62 -16.50 -3.08
N ALA A 222 6.15 -15.82 -2.03
CA ALA A 222 4.97 -14.97 -2.10
C ALA A 222 5.24 -13.67 -2.87
N ILE A 223 6.46 -13.11 -2.78
CA ILE A 223 6.92 -11.98 -3.61
C ILE A 223 6.90 -12.37 -5.08
N GLY A 224 7.42 -13.54 -5.44
CA GLY A 224 7.37 -14.05 -6.82
C GLY A 224 5.94 -14.22 -7.32
N ALA A 225 5.05 -14.79 -6.49
CA ALA A 225 3.63 -14.95 -6.84
C ALA A 225 2.91 -13.61 -7.04
N LEU A 226 3.19 -12.61 -6.19
CA LEU A 226 2.66 -11.25 -6.33
C LEU A 226 3.18 -10.58 -7.61
N GLY A 227 4.48 -10.70 -7.88
CA GLY A 227 5.08 -10.15 -9.10
C GLY A 227 4.48 -10.76 -10.37
N ASP A 228 4.26 -12.07 -10.39
CA ASP A 228 3.59 -12.77 -11.49
C ASP A 228 2.15 -12.31 -11.67
N LEU A 229 1.38 -12.17 -10.59
CA LEU A 229 0.02 -11.64 -10.64
C LEU A 229 -0.02 -10.22 -11.23
N GLN A 230 0.85 -9.34 -10.74
CA GLN A 230 0.89 -7.94 -11.16
C GLN A 230 1.31 -7.80 -12.62
N ASN A 231 2.36 -8.50 -13.04
CA ASN A 231 2.91 -8.38 -14.39
C ASN A 231 2.10 -9.15 -15.44
N LYS A 232 1.78 -10.42 -15.19
CA LYS A 232 1.20 -11.32 -16.19
C LYS A 232 -0.32 -11.24 -16.28
N VAL A 233 -0.99 -10.83 -15.19
CA VAL A 233 -2.46 -10.83 -15.11
C VAL A 233 -3.02 -9.42 -15.05
N GLN A 234 -2.52 -8.57 -14.14
CA GLN A 234 -3.09 -7.24 -13.91
C GLN A 234 -2.57 -6.16 -14.87
N GLY A 235 -1.37 -6.36 -15.44
CA GLY A 235 -0.66 -5.29 -16.14
C GLY A 235 -0.22 -4.15 -15.22
N ASP A 236 -0.19 -4.38 -13.90
CA ASP A 236 0.22 -3.42 -12.87
C ASP A 236 1.76 -3.31 -12.84
N ARG A 237 2.30 -2.54 -13.80
CA ARG A 237 3.74 -2.35 -13.95
C ARG A 237 4.36 -1.65 -12.73
N GLN A 238 3.68 -0.63 -12.20
CA GLN A 238 4.18 0.12 -11.04
C GLN A 238 4.21 -0.77 -9.79
N GLY A 239 3.16 -1.56 -9.57
CA GLY A 239 3.12 -2.50 -8.47
C GLY A 239 4.13 -3.62 -8.61
N TYR A 240 4.30 -4.19 -9.81
CA TYR A 240 5.35 -5.18 -10.09
C TYR A 240 6.75 -4.63 -9.74
N PHE A 241 7.02 -3.40 -10.19
CA PHE A 241 8.29 -2.74 -9.92
C PHE A 241 8.52 -2.47 -8.44
N SER A 242 7.51 -1.95 -7.73
CA SER A 242 7.54 -1.77 -6.28
C SER A 242 7.80 -3.09 -5.54
N THR A 243 7.12 -4.17 -5.94
CA THR A 243 7.32 -5.52 -5.39
C THR A 243 8.76 -6.01 -5.56
N ASN A 244 9.35 -5.80 -6.75
CA ASN A 244 10.74 -6.18 -7.00
C ASN A 244 11.71 -5.34 -6.15
N LEU A 245 11.51 -4.03 -6.03
CA LEU A 245 12.35 -3.18 -5.18
C LEU A 245 12.32 -3.61 -3.71
N SER A 246 11.17 -4.04 -3.20
CA SER A 246 11.06 -4.64 -1.85
C SER A 246 11.88 -5.93 -1.71
N GLY A 247 12.13 -6.66 -2.80
CA GLY A 247 13.00 -7.83 -2.81
C GLY A 247 14.41 -7.56 -2.31
N TYR A 248 14.90 -6.31 -2.41
CA TYR A 248 16.23 -5.92 -1.91
C TYR A 248 16.42 -6.20 -0.40
N LEU A 249 15.35 -6.13 0.38
CA LEU A 249 15.36 -6.43 1.83
C LEU A 249 15.46 -7.92 2.16
N VAL A 250 15.18 -8.78 1.17
CA VAL A 250 14.99 -10.22 1.38
C VAL A 250 16.17 -11.02 0.82
N VAL A 251 16.77 -10.55 -0.28
CA VAL A 251 17.88 -11.24 -0.94
C VAL A 251 19.14 -11.22 -0.07
N SER A 252 19.73 -12.39 0.15
CA SER A 252 20.87 -12.56 1.05
C SER A 252 22.11 -13.11 0.33
N THR A 253 21.89 -13.95 -0.68
CA THR A 253 22.95 -14.61 -1.47
C THR A 253 23.30 -13.82 -2.72
N GLN A 254 24.49 -14.06 -3.28
CA GLN A 254 24.91 -13.43 -4.53
C GLN A 254 24.04 -13.86 -5.73
N ASP A 255 23.51 -15.08 -5.72
CA ASP A 255 22.63 -15.60 -6.76
C ASP A 255 21.28 -14.88 -6.75
N GLU A 256 20.69 -14.72 -5.57
CA GLU A 256 19.45 -13.96 -5.38
C GLU A 256 19.61 -12.48 -5.78
N ARG A 257 20.75 -11.86 -5.45
CA ARG A 257 21.04 -10.47 -5.86
C ARG A 257 21.16 -10.32 -7.37
N ARG A 258 21.79 -11.29 -8.05
CA ARG A 258 21.89 -11.29 -9.52
C ARG A 258 20.54 -11.47 -10.19
N GLU A 259 19.71 -12.36 -9.66
CA GLU A 259 18.34 -12.52 -10.17
C GLU A 259 17.49 -11.26 -9.93
N LEU A 260 17.60 -10.65 -8.75
CA LEU A 260 16.93 -9.38 -8.48
C LEU A 260 17.39 -8.28 -9.44
N LEU A 261 18.69 -8.18 -9.70
CA LEU A 261 19.21 -7.21 -10.68
C LEU A 261 18.58 -7.44 -12.05
N ARG A 262 18.48 -8.69 -12.51
CA ARG A 262 17.81 -9.06 -13.78
C ARG A 262 16.31 -8.71 -13.78
N LEU A 263 15.62 -8.82 -12.64
CA LEU A 263 14.21 -8.42 -12.51
C LEU A 263 14.01 -6.90 -12.49
N LEU A 264 15.06 -6.15 -12.15
CA LEU A 264 15.10 -4.68 -12.17
C LEU A 264 15.67 -4.12 -13.47
N GLU A 265 16.24 -4.96 -14.35
CA GLU A 265 16.65 -4.58 -15.69
C GLU A 265 15.43 -4.24 -16.54
N LEU A 266 15.52 -3.14 -17.28
CA LEU A 266 14.51 -2.77 -18.26
C LEU A 266 14.61 -3.74 -19.46
N PRO A 267 13.48 -4.11 -20.10
CA PRO A 267 13.51 -4.94 -21.30
C PRO A 267 14.41 -4.32 -22.38
N GLU A 268 15.32 -5.13 -22.94
CA GLU A 268 16.21 -4.70 -24.04
C GLU A 268 15.40 -4.08 -25.19
N GLY A 269 15.79 -2.87 -25.61
CA GLY A 269 15.17 -2.17 -26.74
C GLY A 269 14.04 -1.19 -26.40
N ALA A 270 13.62 -1.09 -25.13
CA ALA A 270 12.94 0.11 -24.66
C ALA A 270 14.00 1.21 -24.52
N SER A 271 13.90 2.31 -25.28
CA SER A 271 14.63 3.52 -24.91
C SER A 271 14.36 3.79 -23.43
N THR A 272 15.42 4.04 -22.67
CA THR A 272 15.40 4.32 -21.21
C THR A 272 14.32 5.34 -20.82
N SER A 273 13.83 6.15 -21.75
CA SER A 273 12.73 7.08 -21.52
C SER A 273 11.33 6.43 -21.52
N LEU A 274 10.95 5.52 -22.43
CA LEU A 274 9.54 5.10 -22.57
C LEU A 274 9.02 4.13 -21.50
N ALA A 275 9.82 3.14 -21.09
CA ALA A 275 9.43 2.21 -20.03
C ALA A 275 9.50 2.88 -18.63
N PHE A 276 10.40 3.85 -18.50
CA PHE A 276 10.66 4.60 -17.27
C PHE A 276 9.67 5.76 -17.10
N GLU A 277 9.27 6.43 -18.18
CA GLU A 277 8.19 7.44 -18.22
C GLU A 277 6.85 6.87 -17.73
N ALA A 278 6.61 5.57 -17.94
CA ALA A 278 5.40 4.89 -17.46
C ALA A 278 5.35 4.72 -15.93
N LEU A 279 6.47 4.87 -15.20
CA LEU A 279 6.47 4.85 -13.73
C LEU A 279 6.06 6.23 -13.21
N ASN A 280 4.82 6.42 -12.76
CA ASN A 280 4.33 7.73 -12.33
C ASN A 280 5.04 8.29 -11.07
N SER A 281 5.71 7.46 -10.27
CA SER A 281 6.37 7.89 -9.03
C SER A 281 7.85 8.16 -9.21
N LYS A 282 8.24 9.45 -9.14
CA LYS A 282 9.65 9.91 -9.17
C LYS A 282 10.47 9.28 -8.05
N SER A 283 9.90 9.13 -6.86
CA SER A 283 10.58 8.49 -5.73
C SER A 283 10.84 7.00 -5.94
N LEU A 284 9.97 6.27 -6.65
CA LEU A 284 10.23 4.87 -7.02
C LEU A 284 11.37 4.76 -8.05
N ARG A 285 11.40 5.67 -9.03
CA ARG A 285 12.50 5.74 -10.01
C ARG A 285 13.84 6.00 -9.33
N TRP A 286 13.86 6.96 -8.40
CA TRP A 286 15.03 7.26 -7.59
C TRP A 286 15.47 6.04 -6.76
N ALA A 287 14.54 5.39 -6.05
CA ALA A 287 14.85 4.21 -5.25
C ALA A 287 15.43 3.07 -6.11
N TRP A 288 14.90 2.86 -7.31
CA TRP A 288 15.43 1.89 -8.27
C TRP A 288 16.87 2.17 -8.67
N ALA A 289 17.17 3.41 -9.04
CA ALA A 289 18.52 3.78 -9.48
C ALA A 289 19.52 3.51 -8.35
N VAL A 290 19.18 3.95 -7.14
CA VAL A 290 20.05 3.73 -5.98
C VAL A 290 20.22 2.24 -5.67
N ILE A 291 19.13 1.47 -5.57
CA ILE A 291 19.19 0.04 -5.26
C ILE A 291 20.00 -0.72 -6.32
N ARG A 292 19.86 -0.40 -7.60
CA ARG A 292 20.64 -1.03 -8.68
C ARG A 292 22.13 -0.78 -8.53
N VAL A 293 22.54 0.46 -8.25
CA VAL A 293 23.95 0.79 -8.01
C VAL A 293 24.53 -0.08 -6.89
N PHE A 294 23.81 -0.24 -5.78
CA PHE A 294 24.27 -1.10 -4.67
C PHE A 294 24.30 -2.60 -5.03
N LEU A 295 23.33 -3.08 -5.82
CA LEU A 295 23.33 -4.46 -6.30
C LEU A 295 24.50 -4.75 -7.25
N ILE A 296 24.81 -3.82 -8.16
CA ILE A 296 25.94 -3.91 -9.10
C ILE A 296 27.27 -3.91 -8.33
N ALA A 297 27.46 -2.97 -7.41
CA ALA A 297 28.67 -2.90 -6.59
C ALA A 297 28.88 -4.19 -5.78
N SER A 298 27.81 -4.72 -5.17
CA SER A 298 27.85 -6.00 -4.44
C SER A 298 28.23 -7.18 -5.35
N ALA A 299 27.74 -7.21 -6.59
CA ALA A 299 28.03 -8.27 -7.54
C ALA A 299 29.49 -8.25 -8.05
N ALA A 300 30.11 -7.07 -8.11
CA ALA A 300 31.51 -6.89 -8.51
C ALA A 300 32.54 -7.35 -7.45
N GLY A 301 32.09 -7.71 -6.24
CA GLY A 301 32.98 -8.07 -5.13
C GLY A 301 33.72 -6.87 -4.52
N GLU A 302 33.42 -5.68 -5.01
CA GLU A 302 33.85 -4.41 -4.42
C GLU A 302 32.98 -4.24 -3.17
N GLY A 303 33.61 -4.18 -1.99
CA GLY A 303 32.86 -3.93 -0.75
C GLY A 303 31.97 -2.68 -0.89
N HIS A 304 30.96 -2.53 -0.03
CA HIS A 304 29.96 -1.44 -0.01
C HIS A 304 30.55 -0.02 0.23
N SER A 305 31.74 0.28 -0.28
CA SER A 305 32.41 1.56 -0.19
C SER A 305 31.62 2.61 -0.96
N GLY A 306 31.14 3.64 -0.26
CA GLY A 306 30.41 4.76 -0.85
C GLY A 306 31.15 5.50 -1.98
N ALA A 307 32.47 5.30 -2.14
CA ALA A 307 33.24 5.83 -3.27
C ALA A 307 32.97 5.10 -4.61
N VAL A 308 32.61 3.81 -4.55
CA VAL A 308 32.27 3.00 -5.73
C VAL A 308 30.86 3.34 -6.19
N ALA A 309 29.90 3.41 -5.26
CA ALA A 309 28.52 3.81 -5.57
C ALA A 309 28.46 5.21 -6.22
N ALA A 310 29.30 6.16 -5.76
CA ALA A 310 29.44 7.49 -6.34
C ALA A 310 29.78 7.49 -7.84
N ALA A 311 30.62 6.56 -8.30
CA ALA A 311 31.01 6.47 -9.70
C ALA A 311 29.92 5.88 -10.61
N TYR A 312 28.97 5.14 -10.06
CA TYR A 312 27.84 4.55 -10.82
C TYR A 312 26.58 5.42 -10.77
N PHE A 313 26.52 6.44 -9.90
CA PHE A 313 25.37 7.33 -9.80
C PHE A 313 25.22 8.25 -11.02
N ASP A 314 26.32 8.66 -11.66
CA ASP A 314 26.25 9.59 -12.81
C ASP A 314 25.44 9.02 -13.99
N ASP A 315 25.60 7.74 -14.35
CA ASP A 315 24.89 7.16 -15.51
C ASP A 315 23.42 6.79 -15.20
N ASP A 316 23.13 6.23 -14.01
CA ASP A 316 21.77 5.76 -13.66
C ASP A 316 20.87 6.89 -13.10
N LEU A 317 21.43 8.00 -12.61
CA LEU A 317 20.67 9.16 -12.10
C LEU A 317 20.56 10.34 -13.08
N ALA A 318 21.32 10.37 -14.19
CA ALA A 318 21.32 11.47 -15.18
C ALA A 318 19.92 11.82 -15.77
N GLY A 319 18.91 10.97 -15.58
CA GLY A 319 17.53 11.22 -16.01
C GLY A 319 16.54 11.55 -14.88
N ILE A 320 16.99 11.67 -13.63
CA ILE A 320 16.12 11.90 -12.47
C ILE A 320 16.29 13.35 -12.00
N ASP A 321 15.31 14.19 -12.33
CA ASP A 321 15.22 15.53 -11.75
C ASP A 321 14.96 15.43 -10.24
N LEU A 322 16.02 15.66 -9.47
CA LEU A 322 15.99 15.63 -8.02
C LEU A 322 15.09 16.74 -7.46
N SER A 323 14.91 17.86 -8.19
CA SER A 323 14.19 19.04 -7.72
C SER A 323 12.71 18.80 -7.46
N ASP A 324 12.15 17.74 -8.05
CA ASP A 324 10.75 17.34 -7.90
C ASP A 324 10.54 16.17 -6.93
N LEU A 325 11.60 15.71 -6.25
CA LEU A 325 11.48 14.66 -5.23
C LEU A 325 10.88 15.19 -3.93
N ASN A 326 10.27 14.27 -3.17
CA ASN A 326 9.84 14.54 -1.81
C ASN A 326 11.00 15.15 -0.99
N PRO A 327 10.78 16.24 -0.22
CA PRO A 327 11.83 16.91 0.55
C PRO A 327 12.71 15.99 1.39
N ARG A 328 12.15 14.91 1.96
CA ARG A 328 12.91 13.92 2.74
C ARG A 328 13.83 13.06 1.87
N VAL A 329 13.38 12.71 0.67
CA VAL A 329 14.20 11.97 -0.30
C VAL A 329 15.36 12.85 -0.79
N LYS A 330 15.12 14.14 -1.01
CA LYS A 330 16.16 15.12 -1.34
C LYS A 330 17.20 15.25 -0.22
N GLU A 331 16.72 15.48 1.01
CA GLU A 331 17.57 15.59 2.19
C GLU A 331 18.43 14.33 2.37
N PHE A 332 17.84 13.15 2.24
CA PHE A 332 18.55 11.87 2.29
C PHE A 332 19.59 11.74 1.17
N SER A 333 19.24 12.10 -0.07
CA SER A 333 20.15 12.03 -1.22
C SER A 333 21.38 12.92 -1.00
N ARG A 334 21.19 14.11 -0.44
CA ARG A 334 22.29 15.02 -0.11
C ARG A 334 23.12 14.53 1.08
N GLU A 335 22.49 14.10 2.17
CA GLU A 335 23.19 13.83 3.43
C GLU A 335 23.84 12.43 3.48
N GLU A 336 23.14 11.41 2.99
CA GLU A 336 23.59 10.01 3.11
C GLU A 336 24.14 9.44 1.81
N LEU A 337 23.84 10.03 0.65
CA LEU A 337 24.40 9.65 -0.65
C LEU A 337 25.39 10.69 -1.19
N GLY A 338 25.26 11.97 -0.78
CA GLY A 338 26.01 13.12 -1.30
C GLY A 338 25.83 13.33 -2.79
N ILE A 339 24.59 13.14 -3.23
CA ILE A 339 24.10 13.55 -4.54
C ILE A 339 23.61 14.99 -4.38
N GLU A 340 24.26 15.95 -5.04
CA GLU A 340 23.86 17.35 -5.02
C GLU A 340 22.86 17.62 -6.17
N GLU A 341 21.95 18.58 -5.97
CA GLU A 341 21.15 19.11 -7.10
C GLU A 341 22.13 19.85 -8.02
N GLU A 342 22.13 19.55 -9.32
CA GLU A 342 22.85 20.40 -10.29
C GLU A 342 22.26 21.81 -10.20
N GLU A 343 23.10 22.81 -9.89
CA GLU A 343 22.67 24.21 -9.94
C GLU A 343 22.25 24.54 -11.39
N PRO A 344 21.09 25.18 -11.60
CA PRO A 344 20.50 25.41 -12.92
C PRO A 344 21.32 26.35 -13.83
#